data_AF-A0A2J6TQH7-F1
#
_entry.id   AF-A0A2J6TQH7-F1
#
_cell.length_a   1.000
_cell.length_b   1.000
_cell.length_c   1.000
_cell.angle_alpha   90.00
_cell.angle_beta   90.00
_cell.angle_gamma   90.00
#
_symmetry.space_group_name_H-M   'P 1'
#
loop_
_entity.id
_entity.type
_entity.pdbx_description
1 polymer ?
#
loop_
_entity_poly.entity_id
_entity_poly.type
_entity_poly.pdbx_seq_one_letter_code
_entity_poly.pdbx_strand_id
1 'polypeptide(L)'
;MDLVLEEIKTFNKGLEPIGQPYWATSKEKRDSGLQRAGSVVVAFPTEAQANRAIKNRLLIAGISAKVVKYHTISSTAQCTRCAGYGHLDSICKKEPKCLLCGEGHVTENHFCSILIQEPWVIARDSNNRKYRSIIHSSYYQILPNYGTLRPRTLFYIARELQASLASNSPSDPDCLIIDLSLGALKMQLINFYNAVHPEDPNSILTILREDILPTTLLDSTLLLGDFNTHYPWWDPL
;
A
#
# COMPACT_ATOMS: atom_id res chain seq x y z
N MET A 1 -28.61 -34.33 -1.90
CA MET A 1 -27.46 -33.99 -2.78
C MET A 1 -27.08 -35.17 -3.66
N ASP A 2 -27.57 -36.37 -3.35
CA ASP A 2 -27.28 -37.61 -4.09
C ASP A 2 -27.70 -37.54 -5.57
N LEU A 3 -28.77 -36.81 -5.87
CA LEU A 3 -29.23 -36.54 -7.24
C LEU A 3 -28.16 -35.86 -8.10
N VAL A 4 -27.31 -34.99 -7.51
CA VAL A 4 -26.20 -34.34 -8.22
C VAL A 4 -25.15 -35.37 -8.63
N LEU A 5 -24.84 -36.34 -7.77
CA LEU A 5 -23.88 -37.41 -8.07
C LEU A 5 -24.40 -38.32 -9.19
N GLU A 6 -25.68 -38.70 -9.11
CA GLU A 6 -26.33 -39.55 -10.10
C GLU A 6 -26.35 -38.88 -11.48
N GLU A 7 -26.70 -37.61 -11.55
CA GLU A 7 -26.72 -36.87 -12.81
C GLU A 7 -25.32 -36.69 -13.40
N ILE A 8 -24.31 -36.41 -12.56
CA ILE A 8 -22.94 -36.31 -13.04
C ILE A 8 -22.51 -37.64 -13.67
N LYS A 9 -22.73 -38.76 -12.98
CA LYS A 9 -22.39 -40.11 -13.47
C LYS A 9 -23.14 -40.48 -14.75
N THR A 10 -24.42 -40.14 -14.82
CA THR A 10 -25.32 -40.51 -15.92
C THR A 10 -25.00 -39.72 -17.19
N PHE A 11 -24.83 -38.41 -17.07
CA PHE A 11 -24.78 -37.52 -18.23
C PHE A 11 -23.37 -37.06 -18.61
N ASN A 12 -22.35 -37.29 -17.77
CA ASN A 12 -20.98 -36.85 -18.00
C ASN A 12 -20.04 -38.05 -18.10
N LYS A 13 -20.16 -38.81 -19.19
CA LYS A 13 -19.48 -40.11 -19.44
C LYS A 13 -18.02 -40.15 -18.99
N GLY A 14 -17.67 -41.00 -18.04
CA GLY A 14 -16.29 -41.20 -17.57
C GLY A 14 -15.80 -40.16 -16.55
N LEU A 15 -16.73 -39.45 -15.90
CA LEU A 15 -16.47 -38.72 -14.65
C LEU A 15 -17.08 -39.49 -13.49
N GLU A 16 -16.29 -39.69 -12.43
CA GLU A 16 -16.71 -40.43 -11.25
C GLU A 16 -16.52 -39.55 -10.02
N PRO A 17 -17.50 -38.70 -9.68
CA PRO A 17 -17.39 -37.85 -8.50
C PRO A 17 -17.31 -38.70 -7.22
N ILE A 18 -16.47 -38.26 -6.28
CA ILE A 18 -16.24 -38.90 -4.99
C ILE A 18 -16.67 -37.99 -3.83
N GLY A 19 -16.96 -38.61 -2.68
CA GLY A 19 -17.45 -37.90 -1.50
C GLY A 19 -18.87 -37.37 -1.68
N GLN A 20 -19.35 -36.65 -0.67
CA GLN A 20 -20.68 -36.04 -0.68
C GLN A 20 -20.59 -34.57 -1.15
N PRO A 21 -21.25 -34.20 -2.26
CA PRO A 21 -21.31 -32.82 -2.70
C PRO A 21 -22.00 -31.94 -1.66
N TYR A 22 -21.50 -30.72 -1.50
CA TYR A 22 -22.10 -29.76 -0.59
C TYR A 22 -22.18 -28.38 -1.23
N TRP A 23 -23.10 -27.56 -0.73
CA TRP A 23 -23.23 -26.19 -1.18
C TRP A 23 -22.11 -25.33 -0.61
N ALA A 24 -21.48 -24.50 -1.46
CA ALA A 24 -20.41 -23.60 -1.04
C ALA A 24 -20.89 -22.46 -0.11
N THR A 25 -22.19 -22.16 -0.10
CA THR A 25 -22.81 -21.14 0.75
C THR A 25 -23.63 -21.77 1.88
N SER A 26 -24.06 -20.97 2.86
CA SER A 26 -25.00 -21.42 3.89
C SER A 26 -26.43 -21.47 3.35
N LYS A 27 -27.32 -22.21 4.02
CA LYS A 27 -28.73 -22.35 3.60
C LYS A 27 -29.46 -21.01 3.68
N GLU A 28 -29.21 -20.24 4.73
CA GLU A 28 -29.82 -18.92 4.97
C GLU A 28 -29.51 -17.96 3.82
N LYS A 29 -28.28 -17.96 3.30
CA LYS A 29 -27.90 -17.12 2.15
C LYS A 29 -28.60 -17.54 0.86
N ARG A 30 -28.81 -18.85 0.65
CA ARG A 30 -29.56 -19.33 -0.53
C ARG A 30 -31.04 -18.98 -0.43
N ASP A 31 -31.62 -19.15 0.75
CA ASP A 31 -33.04 -18.90 0.99
C ASP A 31 -33.38 -17.40 1.06
N SER A 32 -32.38 -16.54 1.30
CA SER A 32 -32.54 -15.08 1.39
C SER A 32 -33.02 -14.38 0.11
N GLY A 33 -33.01 -15.07 -1.04
CA GLY A 33 -33.35 -14.48 -2.35
C GLY A 33 -32.33 -13.47 -2.89
N LEU A 34 -31.28 -13.13 -2.13
CA LEU A 34 -30.21 -12.22 -2.55
C LEU A 34 -29.28 -12.84 -3.60
N GLN A 35 -29.22 -14.17 -3.67
CA GLN A 35 -28.37 -14.90 -4.61
C GLN A 35 -29.16 -15.39 -5.82
N ARG A 36 -28.75 -14.98 -7.02
CA ARG A 36 -29.33 -15.47 -8.29
C ARG A 36 -29.01 -16.93 -8.62
N ALA A 37 -27.91 -17.45 -8.06
CA ALA A 37 -27.43 -18.81 -8.31
C ALA A 37 -26.64 -19.34 -7.11
N GLY A 38 -26.65 -20.66 -6.93
CA GLY A 38 -25.83 -21.38 -5.96
C GLY A 38 -24.62 -22.04 -6.61
N SER A 39 -23.62 -22.40 -5.79
CA SER A 39 -22.47 -23.19 -6.22
C SER A 39 -22.36 -24.46 -5.40
N VAL A 40 -22.12 -25.59 -6.06
CA VAL A 40 -21.93 -26.90 -5.45
C VAL A 40 -20.47 -27.30 -5.60
N VAL A 41 -19.87 -27.77 -4.51
CA VAL A 41 -18.53 -28.35 -4.49
C VAL A 41 -18.64 -29.84 -4.74
N VAL A 42 -17.93 -30.33 -5.75
CA VAL A 42 -17.85 -31.75 -6.12
C VAL A 42 -16.37 -32.13 -6.17
N ALA A 43 -16.02 -33.27 -5.59
CA ALA A 43 -14.67 -33.80 -5.64
C ALA A 43 -14.55 -34.91 -6.70
N PHE A 44 -13.38 -35.01 -7.32
CA PHE A 44 -13.04 -36.04 -8.29
C PHE A 44 -11.80 -36.82 -7.82
N PRO A 45 -11.67 -38.10 -8.17
CA PRO A 45 -10.59 -38.96 -7.70
C PRO A 45 -9.22 -38.60 -8.28
N THR A 46 -9.20 -37.94 -9.44
CA THR A 46 -7.96 -37.54 -10.12
C THR A 46 -8.04 -36.12 -10.65
N GLU A 47 -6.88 -35.46 -10.71
CA GLU A 47 -6.75 -34.13 -11.31
C GLU A 47 -7.16 -34.13 -12.80
N ALA A 48 -6.87 -35.22 -13.52
CA ALA A 48 -7.28 -35.38 -14.92
C ALA A 48 -8.81 -35.31 -15.09
N GLN A 49 -9.57 -35.99 -14.23
CA GLN A 49 -11.03 -35.92 -14.25
C GLN A 49 -11.54 -34.52 -13.88
N ALA A 50 -10.96 -33.88 -12.85
CA ALA A 50 -11.32 -32.52 -12.46
C ALA A 50 -11.06 -31.51 -13.58
N ASN A 51 -9.89 -31.58 -14.23
CA ASN A 51 -9.55 -30.72 -15.36
C ASN A 51 -10.45 -30.96 -16.57
N ARG A 52 -10.86 -32.22 -16.81
CA ARG A 52 -11.83 -32.53 -17.85
C ARG A 52 -13.21 -31.94 -17.56
N ALA A 53 -13.66 -31.96 -16.31
CA ALA A 53 -14.89 -31.30 -15.87
C ALA A 53 -14.80 -29.77 -16.02
N ILE A 54 -13.66 -29.16 -15.69
CA ILE A 54 -13.40 -27.72 -15.92
C ILE A 54 -13.48 -27.36 -17.40
N LYS A 55 -12.83 -28.15 -18.26
CA LYS A 55 -12.79 -27.90 -19.71
C LYS A 55 -14.14 -28.11 -20.39
N ASN A 56 -14.84 -29.19 -20.03
CA ASN A 56 -16.05 -29.63 -20.73
C ASN A 56 -17.35 -29.19 -20.07
N ARG A 57 -17.28 -28.53 -18.91
CA ARG A 57 -18.45 -28.19 -18.06
C ARG A 57 -19.10 -29.47 -17.51
N LEU A 58 -20.12 -29.32 -16.65
CA LEU A 58 -20.93 -30.44 -16.16
C LEU A 58 -22.39 -30.26 -16.57
N LEU A 59 -23.02 -31.33 -17.06
CA LEU A 59 -24.47 -31.39 -17.26
C LEU A 59 -25.13 -31.91 -15.97
N ILE A 60 -25.96 -31.08 -15.36
CA ILE A 60 -26.71 -31.38 -14.13
C ILE A 60 -28.12 -30.81 -14.33
N ALA A 61 -29.16 -31.61 -14.20
CA ALA A 61 -30.56 -31.27 -14.38
C ALA A 61 -30.87 -30.64 -15.75
N GLY A 62 -30.18 -31.12 -16.80
CA GLY A 62 -30.26 -30.56 -18.15
C GLY A 62 -29.55 -29.20 -18.31
N ILE A 63 -28.89 -28.68 -17.28
CA ILE A 63 -28.19 -27.39 -17.28
C ILE A 63 -26.69 -27.63 -17.46
N SER A 64 -26.07 -26.93 -18.43
CA SER A 64 -24.62 -26.90 -18.61
C SER A 64 -23.95 -25.94 -17.62
N ALA A 65 -23.57 -26.46 -16.45
CA ALA A 65 -22.95 -25.70 -15.37
C ALA A 65 -21.45 -25.47 -15.62
N LYS A 66 -21.01 -24.21 -15.49
CA LYS A 66 -19.59 -23.86 -15.53
C LYS A 66 -18.89 -24.45 -14.30
N VAL A 67 -17.76 -25.13 -14.53
CA VAL A 67 -16.92 -25.67 -13.47
C VAL A 67 -15.67 -24.82 -13.34
N VAL A 68 -15.25 -24.57 -12.10
CA VAL A 68 -14.02 -23.86 -11.75
C VAL A 68 -13.31 -24.61 -10.64
N LYS A 69 -11.99 -24.44 -10.53
CA LYS A 69 -11.22 -25.01 -9.43
C LYS A 69 -11.73 -24.42 -8.11
N TYR A 70 -12.08 -25.28 -7.16
CA TYR A 70 -12.46 -24.86 -5.82
C TYR A 70 -11.20 -24.57 -5.03
N HIS A 71 -11.06 -23.33 -4.54
CA HIS A 71 -9.96 -22.92 -3.68
C HIS A 71 -10.47 -22.89 -2.24
N THR A 72 -9.91 -23.74 -1.38
CA THR A 72 -10.14 -23.68 0.07
C THR A 72 -9.39 -22.47 0.61
N ILE A 73 -10.10 -21.36 0.76
CA ILE A 73 -9.55 -20.13 1.33
C ILE A 73 -10.00 -20.08 2.78
N SER A 74 -9.06 -19.88 3.70
CA SER A 74 -9.43 -19.70 5.10
C SER A 74 -10.39 -18.52 5.24
N SER A 75 -11.38 -18.63 6.12
CA SER A 75 -12.23 -17.51 6.52
C SER A 75 -11.42 -16.35 7.12
N THR A 76 -10.18 -16.62 7.56
CA THR A 76 -9.23 -15.63 8.08
C THR A 76 -8.28 -15.07 7.03
N ALA A 77 -8.29 -15.58 5.79
CA ALA A 77 -7.43 -15.05 4.75
C ALA A 77 -7.89 -13.63 4.38
N GLN A 78 -7.02 -12.65 4.59
CA GLN A 78 -7.29 -11.24 4.27
C GLN A 78 -6.94 -10.96 2.81
N CYS A 79 -7.86 -10.30 2.11
CA CYS A 79 -7.70 -9.84 0.74
C CYS A 79 -6.91 -8.52 0.75
N THR A 80 -5.81 -8.47 0.00
CA THR A 80 -4.93 -7.29 -0.10
C THR A 80 -5.53 -6.17 -0.92
N ARG A 81 -6.52 -6.49 -1.78
CA ARG A 81 -7.23 -5.51 -2.60
C ARG A 81 -8.25 -4.72 -1.78
N CYS A 82 -9.11 -5.39 -1.00
CA CYS A 82 -10.28 -4.75 -0.37
C CYS A 82 -10.29 -4.77 1.16
N ALA A 83 -9.22 -5.28 1.79
CA ALA A 83 -9.10 -5.48 3.24
C ALA A 83 -10.14 -6.42 3.89
N GLY A 84 -11.05 -7.01 3.12
CA GLY A 84 -12.03 -8.00 3.58
C GLY A 84 -11.44 -9.40 3.68
N TYR A 85 -12.21 -10.35 4.22
CA TYR A 85 -11.74 -11.72 4.48
C TYR A 85 -12.42 -12.79 3.60
N GLY A 86 -11.83 -13.98 3.56
CA GLY A 86 -12.46 -15.20 3.03
C GLY A 86 -12.50 -15.31 1.50
N HIS A 87 -11.61 -14.61 0.79
CA HIS A 87 -11.50 -14.69 -0.66
C HIS A 87 -10.08 -14.34 -1.13
N LEU A 88 -9.71 -14.76 -2.35
CA LEU A 88 -8.43 -14.41 -2.97
C LEU A 88 -8.53 -13.04 -3.68
N ASP A 89 -7.39 -12.37 -3.78
CA ASP A 89 -7.27 -11.10 -4.49
C ASP A 89 -7.71 -11.21 -5.95
N SER A 90 -7.36 -12.32 -6.61
CA SER A 90 -7.67 -12.60 -8.03
C SER A 90 -9.16 -12.71 -8.34
N ILE A 91 -10.00 -12.98 -7.35
CA ILE A 91 -11.46 -13.11 -7.50
C ILE A 91 -12.21 -11.96 -6.81
N CYS A 92 -11.49 -11.00 -6.22
CA CYS A 92 -12.09 -9.88 -5.52
C CYS A 92 -12.71 -8.90 -6.52
N LYS A 93 -13.99 -8.56 -6.30
CA LYS A 93 -14.75 -7.57 -7.09
C LYS A 93 -15.08 -6.29 -6.33
N LYS A 94 -14.54 -6.15 -5.12
CA LYS A 94 -14.79 -4.98 -4.27
C LYS A 94 -13.85 -3.84 -4.65
N GLU A 95 -14.28 -2.63 -4.33
CA GLU A 95 -13.44 -1.44 -4.42
C GLU A 95 -12.16 -1.59 -3.60
N PRO A 96 -11.04 -1.03 -4.07
CA PRO A 96 -9.77 -1.16 -3.38
C PRO A 96 -9.82 -0.42 -2.04
N LYS A 97 -9.19 -1.01 -1.03
CA LYS A 97 -9.06 -0.44 0.30
C LYS A 97 -7.66 -0.73 0.84
N CYS A 98 -6.97 0.32 1.26
CA CYS A 98 -5.61 0.22 1.74
C CYS A 98 -5.58 -0.53 3.07
N LEU A 99 -4.70 -1.53 3.19
CA LEU A 99 -4.50 -2.30 4.42
C LEU A 99 -3.82 -1.47 5.53
N LEU A 100 -3.12 -0.39 5.15
CA LEU A 100 -2.35 0.44 6.07
C LEU A 100 -3.21 1.58 6.65
N CYS A 101 -3.94 2.31 5.79
CA CYS A 101 -4.71 3.48 6.22
C CYS A 101 -6.23 3.35 6.06
N GLY A 102 -6.72 2.29 5.39
CA GLY A 102 -8.16 2.07 5.20
C GLY A 102 -8.82 2.95 4.13
N GLU A 103 -8.08 3.80 3.43
CA GLU A 103 -8.60 4.66 2.36
C GLU A 103 -8.79 3.93 1.02
N GLY A 104 -9.51 4.56 0.10
CA GLY A 104 -9.90 4.03 -1.21
C GLY A 104 -8.76 3.95 -2.23
N HIS A 105 -7.69 3.21 -1.93
CA HIS A 105 -6.59 2.90 -2.86
C HIS A 105 -6.02 1.50 -2.59
N VAL A 106 -5.29 0.94 -3.57
CA VAL A 106 -4.53 -0.30 -3.35
C VAL A 106 -3.35 -0.03 -2.43
N THR A 107 -3.05 -0.97 -1.52
CA THR A 107 -1.97 -0.82 -0.53
C THR A 107 -0.61 -0.51 -1.16
N GLU A 108 -0.34 -1.00 -2.37
CA GLU A 108 0.88 -0.71 -3.14
C GLU A 108 1.08 0.79 -3.44
N ASN A 109 -0.01 1.56 -3.50
CA ASN A 109 0.01 3.00 -3.75
C ASN A 109 -0.02 3.82 -2.45
N HIS A 110 0.21 3.18 -1.31
CA HIS A 110 0.26 3.85 -0.03
C HIS A 110 1.64 4.46 0.21
N PHE A 111 1.69 5.76 0.42
CA PHE A 111 2.91 6.47 0.78
C PHE A 111 2.78 6.99 2.22
N CYS A 112 3.58 6.46 3.14
CA CYS A 112 3.53 6.91 4.53
C CYS A 112 4.22 8.26 4.76
N SER A 113 5.28 8.53 3.99
CA SER A 113 6.03 9.78 4.05
C SER A 113 6.52 10.13 2.65
N ILE A 114 6.44 11.42 2.31
CA ILE A 114 6.92 11.96 1.04
C ILE A 114 7.84 13.13 1.37
N LEU A 115 9.06 13.08 0.85
CA LEU A 115 10.09 14.09 1.04
C LEU A 115 10.19 14.89 -0.25
N ILE A 116 10.11 16.20 -0.14
CA ILE A 116 10.19 17.11 -1.29
C ILE A 116 11.34 18.08 -1.08
N GLN A 117 12.18 18.20 -2.10
CA GLN A 117 13.15 19.28 -2.25
C GLN A 117 12.57 20.35 -3.19
N GLU A 118 12.91 21.60 -2.92
CA GLU A 118 12.40 22.79 -3.61
C GLU A 118 10.86 22.87 -3.76
N PRO A 119 10.08 22.63 -2.68
CA PRO A 119 8.63 22.55 -2.76
C PRO A 119 8.02 23.88 -3.24
N TRP A 120 6.99 23.80 -4.06
CA TRP A 120 6.15 24.96 -4.31
C TRP A 120 5.45 25.38 -3.01
N VAL A 121 5.64 26.63 -2.58
CA VAL A 121 5.09 27.15 -1.32
C VAL A 121 4.55 28.56 -1.50
N ILE A 122 3.49 28.88 -0.76
CA ILE A 122 2.93 30.23 -0.65
C ILE A 122 3.20 30.75 0.77
N ALA A 123 3.66 32.00 0.88
CA ALA A 123 3.73 32.72 2.14
C ALA A 123 2.34 33.24 2.54
N ARG A 124 1.88 32.92 3.76
CA ARG A 124 0.55 33.33 4.25
C ARG A 124 0.46 34.76 4.77
N ASP A 125 1.58 35.34 5.21
CA ASP A 125 1.62 36.66 5.85
C ASP A 125 2.96 37.34 5.55
N SER A 126 2.94 38.63 5.19
CA SER A 126 4.14 39.44 4.96
C SER A 126 4.97 39.63 6.23
N ASN A 127 4.33 39.60 7.40
CA ASN A 127 4.96 39.94 8.67
C ASN A 127 5.45 38.72 9.46
N ASN A 128 4.85 37.54 9.26
CA ASN A 128 5.18 36.33 10.01
C ASN A 128 5.48 35.10 9.12
N ARG A 129 5.65 35.33 7.79
CA ARG A 129 6.06 34.39 6.71
C ARG A 129 5.86 32.90 7.00
N LYS A 130 4.65 32.51 7.41
CA LYS A 130 4.28 31.09 7.53
C LYS A 130 4.06 30.53 6.13
N TYR A 131 4.98 29.69 5.67
CA TYR A 131 4.87 29.01 4.39
C TYR A 131 3.87 27.84 4.47
N ARG A 132 3.24 27.54 3.34
CA ARG A 132 2.41 26.34 3.15
C ARG A 132 2.54 25.83 1.73
N SER A 133 2.56 24.52 1.57
CA SER A 133 2.42 23.82 0.28
C SER A 133 0.99 23.31 0.08
N ILE A 134 0.76 22.56 -0.99
CA ILE A 134 -0.52 21.94 -1.37
C ILE A 134 -1.07 21.10 -0.20
N ILE A 135 -2.34 21.28 0.13
CA ILE A 135 -2.98 20.57 1.23
C ILE A 135 -3.55 19.25 0.71
N HIS A 136 -3.38 18.18 1.47
CA HIS A 136 -4.07 16.92 1.22
C HIS A 136 -4.72 16.44 2.52
N SER A 137 -5.89 15.82 2.43
CA SER A 137 -6.63 15.33 3.62
C SER A 137 -5.85 14.24 4.36
N SER A 138 -5.18 13.34 3.64
CA SER A 138 -4.40 12.23 4.22
C SER A 138 -3.04 12.62 4.80
N TYR A 139 -2.54 13.84 4.52
CA TYR A 139 -1.20 14.24 4.95
C TYR A 139 -1.23 15.52 5.79
N TYR A 140 -0.26 15.65 6.68
CA TYR A 140 0.14 16.92 7.25
C TYR A 140 1.54 17.28 6.80
N GLN A 141 1.84 18.59 6.81
CA GLN A 141 3.09 19.14 6.32
C GLN A 141 3.98 19.51 7.50
N ILE A 142 5.26 19.14 7.44
CA ILE A 142 6.30 19.68 8.32
C ILE A 142 7.27 20.44 7.43
N LEU A 143 7.43 21.72 7.71
CA LEU A 143 8.36 22.62 7.03
C LEU A 143 9.48 23.01 8.00
N PRO A 144 10.67 23.39 7.50
CA PRO A 144 11.72 23.96 8.32
C PRO A 144 11.21 25.17 9.09
N ASN A 145 11.53 25.23 10.37
CA ASN A 145 11.24 26.39 11.19
C ASN A 145 12.36 27.42 11.02
N TYR A 146 12.42 28.07 9.85
CA TYR A 146 13.48 29.01 9.52
C TYR A 146 12.96 30.37 9.07
N GLY A 147 13.02 31.34 9.99
CA GLY A 147 12.93 32.78 9.77
C GLY A 147 12.19 33.26 8.51
N THR A 148 12.91 33.99 7.65
CA THR A 148 12.35 34.71 6.50
C THR A 148 12.62 34.06 5.15
N LEU A 149 13.55 33.11 5.07
CA LEU A 149 13.91 32.43 3.83
C LEU A 149 12.83 31.45 3.40
N ARG A 150 12.74 31.22 2.09
CA ARG A 150 11.84 30.23 1.51
C ARG A 150 12.35 28.83 1.90
N PRO A 151 11.52 27.96 2.48
CA PRO A 151 11.91 26.58 2.76
C PRO A 151 12.18 25.83 1.45
N ARG A 152 13.29 25.09 1.40
CA ARG A 152 13.70 24.24 0.28
C ARG A 152 13.54 22.76 0.57
N THR A 153 13.09 22.39 1.77
CA THR A 153 12.67 21.03 2.10
C THR A 153 11.27 21.02 2.70
N LEU A 154 10.56 19.89 2.54
CA LEU A 154 9.21 19.67 3.06
C LEU A 154 9.01 18.17 3.27
N PHE A 155 8.37 17.81 4.39
CA PHE A 155 7.76 16.49 4.57
C PHE A 155 6.25 16.56 4.44
N TYR A 156 5.67 15.66 3.65
CA TYR A 156 4.30 15.21 3.83
C TYR A 156 4.31 13.91 4.61
N ILE A 157 3.69 13.92 5.78
CA ILE A 157 3.56 12.73 6.62
C ILE A 157 2.10 12.31 6.66
N ALA A 158 1.85 11.04 6.42
CA ALA A 158 0.52 10.47 6.50
C ALA A 158 -0.02 10.64 7.93
N ARG A 159 -1.28 11.05 8.08
CA ARG A 159 -1.86 11.45 9.38
C ARG A 159 -1.93 10.33 10.42
N GLU A 160 -1.89 9.10 9.96
CA GLU A 160 -1.78 7.88 10.77
C GLU A 160 -0.41 7.73 11.45
N LEU A 161 0.62 8.42 10.96
CA LEU A 161 1.95 8.42 11.56
C LEU A 161 2.14 9.57 12.53
N GLN A 162 2.81 9.26 13.65
CA GLN A 162 3.24 10.24 14.63
C GLN A 162 4.64 10.75 14.27
N ALA A 163 4.70 11.98 13.76
CA ALA A 163 5.93 12.67 13.46
C ALA A 163 5.94 14.08 14.04
N SER A 164 7.12 14.53 14.42
CA SER A 164 7.36 15.90 14.87
C SER A 164 8.69 16.42 14.35
N LEU A 165 8.83 17.74 14.26
CA LEU A 165 10.13 18.36 14.05
C LEU A 165 11.09 17.88 15.15
N ALA A 166 12.25 17.34 14.75
CA ALA A 166 13.22 16.82 15.69
C ALA A 166 13.89 17.97 16.46
N SER A 167 14.24 17.73 17.72
CA SER A 167 14.90 18.75 18.55
C SER A 167 16.30 19.13 18.05
N ASN A 168 16.97 18.22 17.34
CA ASN A 168 18.25 18.42 16.67
C ASN A 168 18.10 18.89 15.22
N SER A 169 16.89 19.19 14.74
CA SER A 169 16.73 19.73 13.39
C SER A 169 17.41 21.10 13.30
N PRO A 170 18.31 21.31 12.33
CA PRO A 170 18.96 22.60 12.18
C PRO A 170 17.93 23.66 11.79
N SER A 171 18.21 24.89 12.18
CA SER A 171 17.50 26.06 11.68
C SER A 171 18.06 26.36 10.29
N ASP A 172 17.64 25.60 9.28
CA ASP A 172 18.10 25.77 7.89
C ASP A 172 16.95 25.46 6.90
N PRO A 173 16.75 26.25 5.83
CA PRO A 173 15.72 25.96 4.84
C PRO A 173 15.95 24.67 4.02
N ASP A 174 17.18 24.15 4.01
CA ASP A 174 17.66 23.08 3.13
C ASP A 174 17.81 21.74 3.83
N CYS A 175 17.72 21.73 5.16
CA CYS A 175 17.84 20.53 5.97
C CYS A 175 16.70 20.50 6.98
N LEU A 176 15.93 19.40 6.95
CA LEU A 176 14.82 19.20 7.85
C LEU A 176 14.92 17.81 8.46
N ILE A 177 14.91 17.74 9.79
CA ILE A 177 14.93 16.49 10.53
C ILE A 177 13.61 16.33 11.26
N ILE A 178 13.01 15.16 11.12
CA ILE A 178 11.79 14.79 11.86
C ILE A 178 12.03 13.51 12.64
N ASP A 179 11.43 13.45 13.83
CA ASP A 179 11.34 12.24 14.63
C ASP A 179 10.04 11.51 14.27
N LEU A 180 10.16 10.25 13.86
CA LEU A 180 9.05 9.32 13.66
C LEU A 180 8.94 8.37 14.85
N SER A 181 7.73 8.23 15.39
CA SER A 181 7.40 7.27 16.44
C SER A 181 6.54 6.15 15.86
N LEU A 182 7.10 4.93 15.83
CA LEU A 182 6.45 3.70 15.38
C LEU A 182 6.28 2.76 16.59
N GLY A 183 5.37 3.14 17.50
CA GLY A 183 5.19 2.45 18.78
C GLY A 183 6.41 2.64 19.69
N ALA A 184 7.12 1.55 20.00
CA ALA A 184 8.35 1.61 20.82
C ALA A 184 9.58 2.04 20.01
N LEU A 185 9.53 1.96 18.68
CA LEU A 185 10.64 2.32 17.82
C LEU A 185 10.60 3.82 17.52
N LYS A 186 11.74 4.48 17.68
CA LYS A 186 11.96 5.86 17.26
C LYS A 186 12.96 5.88 16.11
N MET A 187 12.65 6.63 15.07
CA MET A 187 13.49 6.79 13.89
C MET A 187 13.59 8.27 13.54
N GLN A 188 14.72 8.70 13.00
CA GLN A 188 14.88 10.01 12.40
C GLN A 188 14.83 9.92 10.88
N LEU A 189 14.09 10.81 10.25
CA LEU A 189 14.18 11.06 8.81
C LEU A 189 14.80 12.43 8.59
N ILE A 190 15.78 12.48 7.71
CA ILE A 190 16.43 13.72 7.28
C ILE A 190 16.09 13.95 5.82
N ASN A 191 15.46 15.08 5.52
CA ASN A 191 15.29 15.59 4.17
C ASN A 191 16.34 16.67 3.93
N PHE A 192 17.19 16.43 2.95
CA PHE A 192 18.33 17.28 2.64
C PHE A 192 18.26 17.79 1.19
N TYR A 193 18.58 19.07 1.01
CA TYR A 193 18.77 19.68 -0.29
C TYR A 193 20.14 20.35 -0.35
N ASN A 194 21.09 19.74 -1.05
CA ASN A 194 22.41 20.34 -1.21
C ASN A 194 22.35 21.41 -2.29
N ALA A 195 22.20 22.66 -1.87
CA ALA A 195 22.18 23.76 -2.81
C ALA A 195 23.59 24.02 -3.35
N VAL A 196 23.71 24.10 -4.67
CA VAL A 196 24.92 24.55 -5.35
C VAL A 196 24.64 25.96 -5.87
N HIS A 197 25.42 26.94 -5.42
CA HIS A 197 25.34 28.31 -5.91
C HIS A 197 26.61 28.63 -6.70
N PRO A 198 26.72 28.19 -7.96
CA PRO A 198 27.94 28.34 -8.76
C PRO A 198 28.30 29.80 -9.06
N GLU A 199 27.33 30.70 -8.94
CA GLU A 199 27.47 32.15 -9.13
C GLU A 199 28.14 32.86 -7.93
N ASP A 200 28.17 32.23 -6.76
CA ASP A 200 28.74 32.80 -5.53
C ASP A 200 29.99 32.01 -5.12
N PRO A 201 31.20 32.58 -5.34
CA PRO A 201 32.46 31.91 -5.03
C PRO A 201 32.70 31.71 -3.52
N ASN A 202 31.90 32.35 -2.66
CA ASN A 202 31.93 32.13 -1.21
C ASN A 202 30.83 31.18 -0.73
N SER A 203 30.01 30.64 -1.64
CA SER A 203 28.93 29.74 -1.26
C SER A 203 29.50 28.42 -0.79
N ILE A 204 29.30 28.15 0.50
CA ILE A 204 29.58 26.87 1.11
C ILE A 204 28.43 25.92 0.74
N LEU A 205 28.76 24.74 0.23
CA LEU A 205 27.78 23.66 0.01
C LEU A 205 26.96 23.47 1.28
N THR A 206 25.64 23.27 1.15
CA THR A 206 24.76 23.09 2.30
C THR A 206 25.31 22.04 3.29
N ILE A 207 25.92 20.97 2.76
CA ILE A 207 26.44 19.87 3.60
C ILE A 207 27.61 20.29 4.50
N LEU A 208 28.30 21.37 4.16
CA LEU A 208 29.45 21.89 4.88
C LEU A 208 29.08 23.02 5.85
N ARG A 209 27.80 23.38 5.98
CA ARG A 209 27.36 24.43 6.92
C ARG A 209 27.57 23.96 8.37
N GLU A 210 28.00 24.88 9.22
CA GLU A 210 28.35 24.62 10.62
C GLU A 210 27.16 24.11 11.45
N ASP A 211 25.93 24.42 11.07
CA ASP A 211 24.73 23.96 11.77
C ASP A 211 24.31 22.54 11.34
N ILE A 212 24.88 22.00 10.26
CA ILE A 212 24.46 20.74 9.63
C ILE A 212 25.48 19.64 9.91
N LEU A 213 26.76 19.93 9.67
CA LEU A 213 27.87 18.97 9.82
C LEU A 213 27.99 18.34 11.23
N PRO A 214 27.80 19.06 12.35
CA PRO A 214 27.92 18.49 13.70
C PRO A 214 26.62 17.86 14.21
N THR A 215 25.57 17.76 13.39
CA THR A 215 24.29 17.21 13.83
C THR A 215 24.44 15.75 14.24
N THR A 216 24.31 15.46 15.54
CA THR A 216 24.30 14.08 16.04
C THR A 216 23.06 13.36 15.55
N LEU A 217 23.26 12.23 14.87
CA LEU A 217 22.19 11.37 14.37
C LEU A 217 21.89 10.25 15.36
N LEU A 218 20.63 9.82 15.41
CA LEU A 218 20.27 8.61 16.15
C LEU A 218 20.69 7.36 15.37
N ASP A 219 20.84 6.22 16.06
CA ASP A 219 21.19 4.94 15.41
C ASP A 219 20.19 4.54 14.30
N SER A 220 18.92 4.89 14.49
CA SER A 220 17.86 4.65 13.51
C SER A 220 17.57 5.91 12.71
N THR A 221 18.51 6.31 11.85
CA THR A 221 18.36 7.50 11.00
C THR A 221 18.40 7.13 9.52
N LEU A 222 17.51 7.74 8.75
CA LEU A 222 17.51 7.66 7.29
C LEU A 222 17.74 9.05 6.70
N LEU A 223 18.88 9.21 6.02
CA LEU A 223 19.25 10.42 5.30
C LEU A 223 18.81 10.30 3.83
N LEU A 224 18.00 11.24 3.39
CA LEU A 224 17.40 11.27 2.05
C LEU A 224 17.46 12.69 1.52
N GLY A 225 17.57 12.85 0.19
CA GLY A 225 17.66 14.17 -0.37
C GLY A 225 18.10 14.22 -1.81
N ASP A 226 18.16 15.44 -2.30
CA ASP A 226 18.94 15.78 -3.48
C ASP A 226 20.29 16.32 -3.01
N PHE A 227 21.33 15.51 -3.21
CA PHE A 227 22.68 15.83 -2.77
C PHE A 227 23.45 16.67 -3.79
N ASN A 228 22.93 16.88 -5.00
CA ASN A 228 23.62 17.58 -6.11
C ASN A 228 25.12 17.25 -6.21
N THR A 229 25.49 16.01 -5.91
CA THR A 229 26.87 15.53 -5.92
C THR A 229 26.93 14.15 -6.52
N HIS A 230 27.92 13.95 -7.37
CA HIS A 230 28.26 12.65 -7.90
C HIS A 230 29.09 11.87 -6.89
N TYR A 231 28.72 10.62 -6.61
CA TYR A 231 29.55 9.73 -5.81
C TYR A 231 29.56 8.32 -6.44
N PRO A 232 30.73 7.71 -6.65
CA PRO A 232 30.85 6.45 -7.38
C PRO A 232 30.02 5.28 -6.85
N TRP A 233 29.64 5.29 -5.56
CA TRP A 233 28.86 4.20 -4.97
C TRP A 233 27.35 4.29 -5.20
N TRP A 234 26.81 5.48 -5.45
CA TRP A 234 25.37 5.68 -5.69
C TRP A 234 25.02 6.20 -7.08
N ASP A 235 26.04 6.62 -7.83
CA ASP A 235 25.97 7.10 -9.21
C ASP A 235 27.26 6.64 -9.92
N PRO A 236 27.36 5.33 -10.27
CA PRO A 236 28.52 4.81 -10.98
C PRO A 236 28.48 5.24 -12.45
N LEU A 237 29.60 5.80 -12.93
CA LEU A 237 29.82 6.16 -14.34
C LEU A 237 29.75 4.95 -15.29
#